data_AF-A0A7W2EIH7-F1
#
_entry.id   AF-A0A7W2EIH7-F1
#
_cell.length_a   1.000
_cell.length_b   1.000
_cell.length_c   1.000
_cell.angle_alpha   90.00
_cell.angle_beta   90.00
_cell.angle_gamma   90.00
#
_symmetry.space_group_name_H-M   'P 1'
#
loop_
_entity.id
_entity.type
_entity.pdbx_description
1 polymer ?
#
loop_
_entity_poly.entity_id
_entity_poly.type
_entity_poly.pdbx_seq_one_letter_code
_entity_poly.pdbx_strand_id
1 'polypeptide(L)'
;MDTLIPPALRSHCDALITYSTDVSQHLLDTMHKVGELNLQLARDMLADLGQICQRSMADGNAAELGAALGSKLNPANGPLREYQRKLADTMAHACDDLARATETHMPKLSRSATALAEDAMRRASEEAAKATERQQQAVEQLQAGIHGGDGHADEHAGQRPH
;
A
#
# COMPACT_ATOMS: atom_id res chain seq x y z
N MET A 1 21.51 -11.81 -15.05
CA MET A 1 20.28 -11.17 -15.56
C MET A 1 19.77 -10.25 -14.46
N ASP A 2 20.57 -9.25 -14.08
CA ASP A 2 20.38 -8.50 -12.82
C ASP A 2 19.91 -7.07 -13.04
N THR A 3 19.34 -6.78 -14.21
CA THR A 3 18.90 -5.44 -14.63
C THR A 3 17.39 -5.22 -14.58
N LEU A 4 16.58 -6.19 -14.14
CA LEU A 4 15.14 -6.09 -14.33
C LEU A 4 14.45 -5.03 -13.45
N ILE A 5 15.03 -4.63 -12.30
CA ILE A 5 14.42 -3.65 -11.39
C ILE A 5 15.49 -2.78 -10.71
N PRO A 6 15.43 -1.44 -10.84
CA PRO A 6 16.27 -0.53 -10.05
C PRO A 6 16.17 -0.78 -8.54
N PRO A 7 17.28 -0.82 -7.79
CA PRO A 7 17.26 -1.11 -6.35
C PRO A 7 16.46 -0.07 -5.55
N ALA A 8 16.48 1.20 -5.95
CA ALA A 8 15.68 2.25 -5.32
C ALA A 8 14.17 2.02 -5.54
N LEU A 9 13.78 1.56 -6.72
CA LEU A 9 12.38 1.21 -7.03
C LEU A 9 11.94 0.01 -6.19
N ARG A 10 12.77 -1.04 -6.10
CA ARG A 10 12.51 -2.19 -5.23
C ARG A 10 12.29 -1.76 -3.79
N SER A 11 13.19 -0.93 -3.25
CA SER A 11 13.09 -0.44 -1.87
C SER A 11 11.79 0.34 -1.60
N HIS A 12 11.35 1.17 -2.54
CA HIS A 12 10.08 1.89 -2.43
C HIS A 12 8.87 0.95 -2.49
N CYS A 13 8.86 -0.01 -3.42
CA CYS A 13 7.81 -1.03 -3.51
C CYS A 13 7.74 -1.88 -2.24
N ASP A 14 8.88 -2.31 -1.69
CA ASP A 14 8.91 -3.08 -0.44
C ASP A 14 8.32 -2.26 0.74
N ALA A 15 8.61 -0.96 0.78
CA ALA A 15 8.02 -0.06 1.78
C ALA A 15 6.50 0.08 1.61
N LEU A 16 5.99 0.22 0.37
CA LEU A 16 4.56 0.28 0.08
C LEU A 16 3.84 -1.03 0.42
N ILE A 17 4.44 -2.18 0.08
CA ILE A 17 3.89 -3.49 0.40
C ILE A 17 3.79 -3.64 1.92
N THR A 18 4.87 -3.32 2.65
CA THR A 18 4.88 -3.42 4.11
C THR A 18 3.78 -2.56 4.74
N TYR A 19 3.67 -1.29 4.33
CA TYR A 19 2.62 -0.39 4.81
C TYR A 19 1.21 -0.92 4.50
N SER A 20 0.99 -1.35 3.25
CA SER A 20 -0.32 -1.87 2.81
C SER A 20 -0.71 -3.15 3.55
N THR A 21 0.25 -4.05 3.79
CA THR A 21 0.04 -5.26 4.59
C THR A 21 -0.36 -4.92 6.02
N ASP A 22 0.32 -3.98 6.65
CA ASP A 22 0.05 -3.56 8.03
C ASP A 22 -1.35 -2.95 8.19
N VAL A 23 -1.71 -2.00 7.29
CA VAL A 23 -3.06 -1.42 7.25
C VAL A 23 -4.13 -2.49 7.00
N SER A 24 -3.86 -3.43 6.10
CA SER A 24 -4.80 -4.52 5.79
C SER A 24 -5.02 -5.43 7.00
N GLN A 25 -3.98 -5.71 7.79
CA GLN A 25 -4.09 -6.49 9.02
C GLN A 25 -4.96 -5.78 10.05
N HIS A 26 -4.70 -4.48 10.30
CA HIS A 26 -5.54 -3.69 11.21
C HIS A 26 -7.01 -3.63 10.79
N LEU A 27 -7.29 -3.52 9.48
CA LEU A 27 -8.65 -3.56 8.95
C LEU A 27 -9.33 -4.92 9.15
N LEU A 28 -8.62 -6.02 8.88
CA LEU A 28 -9.13 -7.37 9.08
C LEU A 28 -9.40 -7.67 10.56
N ASP A 29 -8.51 -7.25 11.45
CA ASP A 29 -8.68 -7.39 12.90
C ASP A 29 -9.89 -6.58 13.39
N THR A 30 -10.09 -5.38 12.86
CA THR A 30 -11.27 -4.56 13.16
C THR A 30 -12.55 -5.26 12.68
N MET A 31 -12.56 -5.80 11.46
CA MET A 31 -13.70 -6.56 10.93
C MET A 31 -14.03 -7.77 11.81
N HIS A 32 -13.01 -8.52 12.27
CA HIS A 32 -13.21 -9.63 13.20
C HIS A 32 -13.83 -9.18 14.52
N LYS A 33 -13.32 -8.09 15.13
CA LYS A 33 -13.88 -7.53 16.38
C LYS A 33 -15.35 -7.14 16.20
N VAL A 34 -15.71 -6.47 15.10
CA VAL A 34 -17.11 -6.11 14.81
C VAL A 34 -17.98 -7.36 14.61
N GLY A 35 -17.47 -8.38 13.91
CA GLY A 35 -18.15 -9.67 13.78
C GLY A 35 -18.44 -10.33 15.13
N GLU A 36 -17.45 -10.32 16.03
CA GLU A 36 -17.60 -10.84 17.38
C GLU A 36 -18.63 -10.07 18.20
N LEU A 37 -18.66 -8.73 18.09
CA LEU A 37 -19.66 -7.88 18.75
C LEU A 37 -21.08 -8.22 18.27
N ASN A 38 -21.28 -8.46 16.97
CA ASN A 38 -22.57 -8.87 16.43
C ASN A 38 -23.04 -10.21 16.99
N LEU A 39 -22.13 -11.20 17.07
CA LEU A 39 -22.43 -12.50 17.66
C LEU A 39 -22.71 -12.39 19.16
N GLN A 40 -21.98 -11.53 19.87
CA GLN A 40 -22.24 -11.26 21.28
C GLN A 40 -23.63 -10.65 21.48
N LEU A 41 -24.01 -9.64 20.69
CA LEU A 41 -25.35 -9.06 20.75
C LEU A 41 -26.44 -10.11 20.52
N ALA A 42 -26.29 -10.95 19.49
CA ALA A 42 -27.26 -11.99 19.19
C ALA A 42 -27.42 -12.99 20.36
N ARG A 43 -26.31 -13.39 20.99
CA ARG A 43 -26.33 -14.25 22.18
C ARG A 43 -27.01 -13.57 23.36
N ASP A 44 -26.68 -12.32 23.63
CA ASP A 44 -27.24 -11.55 24.75
C ASP A 44 -28.76 -11.37 24.59
N MET A 45 -29.21 -11.04 23.37
CA MET A 45 -30.64 -10.93 23.07
C MET A 45 -31.36 -12.29 23.19
N LEU A 46 -30.76 -13.39 22.74
CA LEU A 46 -31.36 -14.72 22.87
C LEU A 46 -31.46 -15.16 24.34
N ALA A 47 -30.44 -14.85 25.14
CA ALA A 47 -30.45 -15.11 26.58
C ALA A 47 -31.56 -14.30 27.28
N ASP A 48 -31.69 -13.01 26.96
CA ASP A 48 -32.75 -12.14 27.48
C ASP A 48 -34.15 -12.65 27.11
N LEU A 49 -34.34 -13.10 25.86
CA LEU A 49 -35.59 -13.71 25.40
C LEU A 49 -35.92 -15.00 26.15
N GLY A 50 -34.93 -15.89 26.33
CA GLY A 50 -35.11 -17.12 27.09
C GLY A 50 -35.56 -16.85 28.53
N GLN A 51 -34.96 -15.86 29.19
CA GLN A 51 -35.34 -15.45 30.54
C GLN A 51 -36.77 -14.88 30.60
N ILE A 52 -37.15 -14.04 29.62
CA ILE A 52 -38.50 -13.48 29.53
C ILE A 52 -39.54 -14.58 29.34
N CYS A 53 -39.29 -15.53 28.42
CA CYS A 53 -40.18 -16.67 28.20
C CYS A 53 -40.32 -17.55 29.44
N GLN A 54 -39.21 -17.89 30.11
CA GLN A 54 -39.26 -18.67 31.35
C GLN A 54 -40.08 -17.97 32.45
N ARG A 55 -39.86 -16.66 32.64
CA ARG A 55 -40.59 -15.87 33.64
C ARG A 55 -42.07 -15.78 33.30
N SER A 56 -42.43 -15.53 32.03
CA SER A 56 -43.83 -15.50 31.59
C SER A 56 -44.54 -16.85 31.77
N MET A 57 -43.86 -17.97 31.52
CA MET A 57 -44.41 -19.31 31.76
C MET A 57 -44.57 -19.61 33.25
N ALA A 58 -43.66 -19.13 34.10
CA ALA A 58 -43.75 -19.30 35.56
C ALA A 58 -44.87 -18.46 36.18
N ASP A 59 -45.03 -17.21 35.73
CA ASP A 59 -46.01 -16.26 36.28
C ASP A 59 -47.39 -16.36 35.62
N GLY A 60 -47.52 -17.13 34.53
CA GLY A 60 -48.78 -17.36 33.80
C GLY A 60 -49.36 -16.13 33.10
N ASN A 61 -48.63 -15.01 33.06
CA ASN A 61 -49.13 -13.72 32.59
C ASN A 61 -48.50 -13.31 31.24
N ALA A 62 -49.19 -13.63 30.15
CA ALA A 62 -48.75 -13.30 28.80
C ALA A 62 -48.69 -11.78 28.51
N ALA A 63 -49.41 -10.94 29.28
CA ALA A 63 -49.39 -9.49 29.11
C ALA A 63 -48.04 -8.87 29.52
N GLU A 64 -47.34 -9.47 30.50
CA GLU A 64 -46.01 -9.01 30.90
C GLU A 64 -44.91 -9.34 29.88
N LEU A 65 -45.12 -10.38 29.06
CA LEU A 65 -44.19 -10.76 28.00
C LEU A 65 -43.95 -9.58 27.04
N GLY A 66 -45.02 -8.94 26.57
CA GLY A 66 -44.93 -7.82 25.61
C GLY A 66 -44.22 -6.60 26.18
N ALA A 67 -44.52 -6.24 27.44
CA ALA A 67 -43.88 -5.12 28.13
C ALA A 67 -42.39 -5.39 28.40
N ALA A 68 -42.05 -6.61 28.84
CA ALA A 68 -40.67 -7.02 29.08
C ALA A 68 -39.84 -7.02 27.78
N LEU A 69 -40.39 -7.54 26.68
CA LEU A 69 -39.78 -7.50 25.35
C LEU A 69 -39.53 -6.06 24.89
N GLY A 70 -40.55 -5.20 24.98
CA GLY A 70 -40.42 -3.78 24.61
C GLY A 70 -39.32 -3.06 25.39
N SER A 71 -39.15 -3.39 26.68
CA SER A 71 -38.10 -2.79 27.52
C SER A 71 -36.68 -3.22 27.13
N LYS A 72 -36.49 -4.47 26.69
CA LYS A 72 -35.18 -5.01 26.28
C LYS A 72 -34.76 -4.57 24.87
N LEU A 73 -35.73 -4.27 24.01
CA LEU A 73 -35.50 -3.74 22.67
C LEU A 73 -35.26 -2.22 22.68
N ASN A 74 -35.45 -1.55 23.82
CA ASN A 74 -35.23 -0.13 23.93
C ASN A 74 -33.73 0.20 23.80
N PRO A 75 -33.28 0.95 22.78
CA PRO A 75 -31.87 1.30 22.61
C PRO A 75 -31.26 2.10 23.76
N ALA A 76 -32.08 2.68 24.65
CA ALA A 76 -31.61 3.36 25.85
C ALA A 76 -31.15 2.40 26.97
N ASN A 77 -31.57 1.13 26.94
CA ASN A 77 -31.35 0.15 28.00
C ASN A 77 -30.87 -1.20 27.43
N GLY A 78 -29.99 -1.90 28.15
CA GLY A 78 -29.65 -3.29 27.83
C GLY A 78 -28.60 -3.46 26.71
N PRO A 79 -28.59 -4.64 26.04
CA PRO A 79 -27.46 -5.10 25.24
C PRO A 79 -27.22 -4.29 23.96
N LEU A 80 -28.25 -3.64 23.42
CA LEU A 80 -28.12 -2.81 22.21
C LEU A 80 -27.28 -1.54 22.46
N ARG A 81 -27.47 -0.89 23.62
CA ARG A 81 -26.69 0.29 24.00
C ARG A 81 -25.22 -0.06 24.19
N GLU A 82 -24.97 -1.20 24.83
CA GLU A 82 -23.62 -1.69 25.06
C GLU A 82 -22.93 -2.08 23.74
N TYR A 83 -23.66 -2.72 22.83
CA TYR A 83 -23.18 -2.97 21.46
C TYR A 83 -22.80 -1.67 20.75
N GLN A 84 -23.67 -0.65 20.76
CA GLN A 84 -23.40 0.64 20.13
C GLN A 84 -22.15 1.32 20.73
N ARG A 85 -21.99 1.27 22.05
CA ARG A 85 -20.81 1.81 22.75
C ARG A 85 -19.54 1.08 22.33
N LYS A 86 -19.53 -0.25 22.38
CA LYS A 86 -18.36 -1.06 21.99
C LYS A 86 -18.02 -0.92 20.51
N LEU A 87 -19.04 -0.78 19.66
CA LEU A 87 -18.83 -0.53 18.24
C LEU A 87 -18.16 0.82 18.00
N ALA A 88 -18.63 1.88 18.66
CA ALA A 88 -18.02 3.20 18.56
C ALA A 88 -16.56 3.19 19.05
N ASP A 89 -16.31 2.52 20.17
CA ASP A 89 -14.97 2.35 20.74
C ASP A 89 -14.04 1.55 19.80
N THR A 90 -14.53 0.45 19.23
CA THR A 90 -13.80 -0.36 18.25
C THR A 90 -13.42 0.46 17.01
N MET A 91 -14.34 1.28 16.51
CA MET A 91 -14.08 2.15 15.35
C MET A 91 -13.07 3.25 15.69
N ALA A 92 -13.17 3.86 16.86
CA ALA A 92 -12.20 4.86 17.32
C ALA A 92 -10.80 4.27 17.42
N HIS A 93 -10.67 3.07 17.99
CA HIS A 93 -9.41 2.34 18.04
C HIS A 93 -8.89 1.98 16.64
N ALA A 94 -9.75 1.59 15.70
CA ALA A 94 -9.32 1.33 14.32
C ALA A 94 -8.76 2.57 13.63
N CYS A 95 -9.37 3.75 13.83
CA CYS A 95 -8.85 5.01 13.31
C CYS A 95 -7.48 5.36 13.88
N ASP A 96 -7.30 5.13 15.19
CA ASP A 96 -6.04 5.35 15.90
C ASP A 96 -4.94 4.36 15.44
N ASP A 97 -5.27 3.09 15.29
CA ASP A 97 -4.37 2.06 14.72
C ASP A 97 -3.89 2.43 13.32
N LEU A 98 -4.81 2.84 12.42
CA LEU A 98 -4.46 3.28 11.07
C LEU A 98 -3.59 4.54 11.05
N ALA A 99 -3.88 5.50 11.93
CA ALA A 99 -3.08 6.71 12.07
C ALA A 99 -1.65 6.35 12.48
N ARG A 100 -1.49 5.48 13.49
CA ARG A 100 -0.16 5.01 13.93
C ARG A 100 0.58 4.19 12.88
N ALA A 101 -0.11 3.32 12.15
CA ALA A 101 0.51 2.58 11.04
C ALA A 101 1.06 3.58 9.99
N THR A 102 0.27 4.58 9.63
CA THR A 102 0.70 5.65 8.72
C THR A 102 1.92 6.39 9.28
N GLU A 103 1.88 6.84 10.53
CA GLU A 103 3.00 7.53 11.18
C GLU A 103 4.28 6.68 11.22
N THR A 104 4.13 5.37 11.43
CA THR A 104 5.26 4.43 11.50
C THR A 104 5.93 4.24 10.14
N HIS A 105 5.14 4.13 9.05
CA HIS A 105 5.68 3.84 7.72
C HIS A 105 6.02 5.09 6.91
N MET A 106 5.42 6.25 7.21
CA MET A 106 5.61 7.49 6.44
C MET A 106 7.08 7.92 6.29
N PRO A 107 7.94 7.87 7.34
CA PRO A 107 9.34 8.24 7.19
C PRO A 107 10.11 7.34 6.20
N LYS A 108 9.82 6.02 6.23
CA LYS A 108 10.45 5.05 5.32
C LYS A 108 9.93 5.21 3.89
N LEU A 109 8.64 5.44 3.73
CA LEU A 109 8.02 5.74 2.43
C LEU A 109 8.62 7.02 1.84
N SER A 110 8.72 8.08 2.63
CA SER A 110 9.32 9.35 2.21
C SER A 110 10.79 9.17 1.81
N ARG A 111 11.61 8.55 2.66
CA ARG A 111 13.03 8.30 2.35
C ARG A 111 13.22 7.46 1.09
N SER A 112 12.44 6.39 0.92
CA SER A 112 12.55 5.53 -0.27
C SER A 112 12.09 6.24 -1.54
N ALA A 113 11.08 7.10 -1.46
CA ALA A 113 10.64 7.94 -2.58
C ALA A 113 11.72 8.97 -2.98
N THR A 114 12.39 9.61 -2.01
CA THR A 114 13.52 10.50 -2.29
C THR A 114 14.67 9.74 -2.97
N ALA A 115 15.05 8.58 -2.46
CA ALA A 115 16.10 7.76 -3.06
C ALA A 115 15.75 7.30 -4.49
N LEU A 116 14.47 7.02 -4.75
CA LEU A 116 13.98 6.71 -6.10
C LEU A 116 14.10 7.90 -7.05
N ALA A 117 13.76 9.11 -6.59
CA ALA A 117 13.91 10.33 -7.38
C ALA A 117 15.39 10.64 -7.68
N GLU A 118 16.26 10.48 -6.69
CA GLU A 118 17.72 10.64 -6.86
C GLU A 118 18.30 9.61 -7.85
N ASP A 119 17.88 8.35 -7.76
CA ASP A 119 18.32 7.30 -8.71
C ASP A 119 17.87 7.61 -10.14
N ALA A 120 16.65 8.14 -10.30
CA ALA A 120 16.14 8.56 -11.61
C ALA A 120 16.95 9.73 -12.19
N MET A 121 17.23 10.77 -11.40
CA MET A 121 18.07 11.90 -11.82
C MET A 121 19.48 11.45 -12.19
N ARG A 122 20.09 10.58 -11.38
CA ARG A 122 21.41 10.03 -11.62
C ARG A 122 21.46 9.25 -12.94
N ARG A 123 20.51 8.33 -13.16
CA ARG A 123 20.41 7.58 -14.42
C ARG A 123 20.26 8.49 -15.64
N ALA A 124 19.41 9.52 -15.54
CA ALA A 124 19.25 10.50 -16.61
C ALA A 124 20.57 11.23 -16.92
N SER A 125 21.32 11.62 -15.88
CA SER A 125 22.64 12.25 -16.06
C SER A 125 23.68 11.30 -16.68
N GLU A 126 23.69 10.03 -16.27
CA GLU A 126 24.58 9.01 -16.83
C GLU A 126 24.25 8.73 -18.31
N GLU A 127 22.96 8.68 -18.66
CA GLU A 127 22.52 8.51 -20.05
C GLU A 127 22.87 9.72 -20.92
N ALA A 128 22.71 10.93 -20.40
CA ALA A 128 23.12 12.16 -21.07
C ALA A 128 24.64 12.19 -21.31
N ALA A 129 25.45 11.88 -20.29
CA ALA A 129 26.91 11.82 -20.43
C ALA A 129 27.33 10.78 -21.49
N LYS A 130 26.76 9.57 -21.45
CA LYS A 130 27.01 8.53 -22.46
C LYS A 130 26.57 8.96 -23.86
N ALA A 131 25.49 9.72 -23.98
CA ALA A 131 25.06 10.26 -25.28
C ALA A 131 26.06 11.29 -25.81
N THR A 132 26.56 12.18 -24.95
CA THR A 132 27.61 13.15 -25.30
C THR A 132 28.92 12.47 -25.70
N GLU A 133 29.37 11.46 -24.95
CA GLU A 133 30.56 10.66 -25.29
C GLU A 133 30.41 10.00 -26.67
N ARG A 134 29.25 9.40 -26.96
CA ARG A 134 28.97 8.82 -28.27
C ARG A 134 28.97 9.86 -29.39
N GLN A 135 28.45 11.07 -29.14
CA GLN A 135 28.50 12.16 -30.11
C GLN A 135 29.95 12.61 -30.39
N GLN A 136 30.77 12.76 -29.35
CA GLN A 136 32.19 13.12 -29.49
C GLN A 136 32.95 12.07 -30.29
N GLN A 137 32.79 10.79 -29.95
CA GLN A 137 33.42 9.68 -30.69
C GLN A 137 32.99 9.63 -32.16
N ALA A 138 31.73 9.94 -32.47
CA ALA A 138 31.26 10.01 -33.85
C ALA A 138 31.91 11.16 -34.63
N VAL A 139 32.03 12.34 -34.02
CA VAL A 139 32.70 13.51 -34.64
C VAL A 139 34.18 13.25 -34.85
N GLU A 140 34.87 12.64 -33.88
CA GLU A 140 36.30 12.27 -34.01
C GLU A 140 36.53 11.26 -35.14
N GLN A 141 35.66 10.25 -35.27
CA GLN A 141 35.74 9.29 -36.38
C GLN A 141 35.51 9.95 -37.74
N LEU A 142 34.57 10.90 -37.83
CA LEU A 142 34.35 11.69 -39.04
C LEU A 142 35.56 12.55 -39.41
N GLN A 143 36.17 13.22 -38.43
CA GLN A 143 37.37 14.04 -38.64
C GLN A 143 38.58 13.19 -39.05
N ALA A 144 38.78 12.04 -38.41
CA ALA A 144 39.84 11.09 -38.78
C ALA A 144 39.65 10.52 -40.20
N GLY A 145 38.40 10.25 -40.61
CA GLY A 145 38.08 9.83 -41.98
C GLY A 145 38.32 10.91 -43.04
N ILE A 146 38.14 12.19 -42.69
CA ILE A 146 38.43 13.32 -43.59
C ILE A 146 39.95 13.57 -43.71
N HIS A 147 40.73 13.42 -42.63
CA HIS A 147 42.19 13.58 -42.67
C HIS A 147 42.93 12.34 -43.20
N GLY A 148 42.33 11.15 -43.17
CA GLY A 148 42.90 9.91 -43.74
C GLY A 148 42.69 9.77 -45.25
N GLY A 149 41.91 10.63 -45.90
CA GLY A 149 41.58 10.58 -47.32
C GLY A 149 42.59 11.23 -48.28
N ASP A 150 43.53 12.03 -47.77
CA ASP A 150 44.46 12.85 -48.57
C ASP A 150 45.88 12.25 -48.72
N GLY A 151 46.00 10.91 -48.63
CA GLY A 151 47.30 10.21 -48.63
C GLY A 151 47.46 9.07 -49.64
N HIS A 152 46.64 9.02 -50.71
CA HIS A 152 46.80 8.01 -51.76
C HIS A 152 46.38 8.52 -53.14
N ALA A 153 46.97 9.63 -53.56
CA ALA A 153 47.05 9.97 -54.98
C ALA A 153 48.49 10.38 -55.29
N ASP A 154 49.02 9.76 -56.33
CA ASP A 154 50.29 10.09 -56.99
C ASP A 154 51.56 9.43 -56.43
N GLU A 155 51.86 8.20 -56.89
CA GLU A 155 53.17 7.89 -57.50
C GLU A 155 53.12 6.57 -58.29
N HIS A 156 52.51 6.58 -59.48
CA HIS A 156 52.79 5.55 -60.50
C HIS A 156 52.59 6.11 -61.91
N ALA A 157 53.36 7.15 -62.25
CA ALA A 157 53.50 7.63 -63.61
C ALA A 157 54.98 7.67 -63.97
N GLY A 158 55.45 6.67 -64.74
CA GLY A 158 56.67 6.81 -65.53
C GLY A 158 57.62 5.62 -65.51
N GLN A 159 57.32 4.56 -66.27
CA GLN A 159 58.38 3.78 -66.90
C GLN A 159 57.99 3.48 -68.35
N ARG A 160 58.75 4.10 -69.28
CA ARG A 160 58.62 4.00 -70.74
C ARG A 160 59.06 2.63 -71.26
N PRO A 161 58.63 2.24 -72.48
CA PRO A 161 58.90 0.93 -73.06
C PRO A 161 60.25 0.90 -73.80
N HIS A 162 60.87 -0.27 -73.83
CA HIS A 162 61.85 -0.72 -74.82
C HIS A 162 61.56 -2.18 -75.16
#